data_AF-A0A7J9F6P2-F1
#
_entry.id   AF-A0A7J9F6P2-F1
#
_cell.length_a   1.000
_cell.length_b   1.000
_cell.length_c   1.000
_cell.angle_alpha   90.00
_cell.angle_beta   90.00
_cell.angle_gamma   90.00
#
_symmetry.space_group_name_H-M   'P 1'
#
loop_
_entity.id
_entity.type
_entity.pdbx_description
1 polymer ?
#
loop_
_entity_poly.entity_id
_entity_poly.type
_entity_poly.pdbx_seq_one_letter_code
_entity_poly.pdbx_strand_id
1 'polypeptide(L)'
;WTLIGLSDHNDLDDAIYFKGNFYGRLHTGEIVLWEATHPKVVEFAPPPPDLRYFYPGIIINYLFDLGGNLCIACRHVDTYYVTVGFVIFKLDMDTKSWEKIYSLGDRSLFLGNCSTSAIAAAHYPGCKPNCIYFSDDSPLLGPTTRLDVGIYDCQNLKLEKQRGDEAWTLFVIVIVII
;
A
#
# COMPACT_ATOMS: atom_id res chain seq x y z
N TRP A 1 -6.80 -24.22 -8.83
CA TRP A 1 -6.33 -23.45 -7.67
C TRP A 1 -5.02 -24.07 -7.20
N THR A 2 -3.94 -23.27 -7.12
CA THR A 2 -2.64 -23.73 -6.62
C THR A 2 -2.38 -22.98 -5.32
N LEU A 3 -2.22 -23.71 -4.22
CA LEU A 3 -1.83 -23.10 -2.95
C LEU A 3 -0.36 -22.72 -3.04
N ILE A 4 -0.13 -21.44 -2.87
CA ILE A 4 1.17 -20.80 -2.83
C ILE A 4 1.57 -20.79 -1.34
N GLY A 5 2.08 -21.93 -0.87
CA GLY A 5 2.48 -22.14 0.52
C GLY A 5 3.95 -21.77 0.71
N LEU A 6 4.22 -20.80 1.57
CA LEU A 6 5.56 -20.55 2.09
C LEU A 6 5.76 -21.45 3.32
N SER A 7 6.95 -22.02 3.50
CA SER A 7 7.31 -22.76 4.72
C SER A 7 7.19 -21.86 5.96
N ASP A 8 6.98 -22.46 7.14
CA ASP A 8 6.60 -21.92 8.47
C ASP A 8 7.26 -20.61 9.00
N HIS A 9 8.14 -19.94 8.25
CA HIS A 9 8.82 -18.70 8.62
C HIS A 9 8.72 -17.57 7.59
N ASN A 10 8.04 -17.76 6.46
CA ASN A 10 7.92 -16.76 5.40
C ASN A 10 6.45 -16.38 5.20
N ASP A 11 5.83 -15.70 6.17
CA ASP A 11 4.49 -15.16 5.95
C ASP A 11 4.51 -14.07 4.87
N LEU A 12 3.45 -14.02 4.06
CA LEU A 12 3.26 -13.05 2.99
C LEU A 12 2.44 -11.88 3.52
N ASP A 13 3.00 -10.68 3.50
CA ASP A 13 2.32 -9.47 3.97
C ASP A 13 1.39 -8.89 2.88
N ASP A 14 1.81 -8.93 1.61
CA ASP A 14 1.03 -8.41 0.48
C ASP A 14 1.44 -9.05 -0.86
N ALA A 15 0.60 -8.98 -1.88
CA ALA A 15 0.91 -9.45 -3.23
C ALA A 15 0.18 -8.69 -4.34
N ILE A 16 0.82 -8.63 -5.50
CA ILE A 16 0.30 -7.96 -6.70
C ILE A 16 0.58 -8.74 -7.97
N TYR A 17 -0.37 -8.73 -8.90
CA TYR A 17 -0.12 -9.11 -10.28
C TYR A 17 0.35 -7.90 -11.09
N PHE A 18 1.57 -7.95 -11.61
CA PHE A 18 2.20 -6.83 -12.31
C PHE A 18 2.94 -7.33 -13.55
N LYS A 19 2.65 -6.72 -14.71
CA LYS A 19 3.31 -7.01 -16.00
C LYS A 19 3.51 -8.50 -16.30
N GLY A 20 2.47 -9.30 -16.08
CA GLY A 20 2.50 -10.73 -16.42
C GLY A 20 2.88 -11.68 -15.29
N ASN A 21 3.39 -11.16 -14.17
CA ASN A 21 3.91 -11.97 -13.06
C ASN A 21 3.27 -11.61 -11.72
N PHE A 22 3.32 -12.54 -10.77
CA PHE A 22 2.94 -12.28 -9.39
C PHE A 22 4.16 -11.90 -8.57
N TYR A 23 4.07 -10.76 -7.88
CA TYR A 23 5.05 -10.31 -6.92
C TYR A 23 4.43 -10.38 -5.53
N GLY A 24 5.20 -10.85 -4.57
CA GLY A 24 4.82 -10.91 -3.17
C GLY A 24 5.80 -10.14 -2.30
N ARG A 25 5.35 -9.59 -1.19
CA ARG A 25 6.20 -9.07 -0.13
C ARG A 25 6.17 -10.01 1.05
N LEU A 26 7.34 -10.50 1.46
CA LEU A 26 7.48 -11.30 2.68
C LEU A 26 7.42 -10.41 3.92
N HIS A 27 7.07 -11.01 5.07
CA HIS A 27 7.10 -10.34 6.37
C HIS A 27 8.48 -9.77 6.74
N THR A 28 9.53 -10.46 6.30
CA THR A 28 10.93 -10.04 6.41
C THR A 28 11.25 -8.79 5.57
N GLY A 29 10.44 -8.51 4.54
CA GLY A 29 10.41 -7.27 3.78
C GLY A 29 10.86 -7.37 2.32
N GLU A 30 11.50 -8.48 1.95
CA GLU A 30 11.94 -8.78 0.58
C GLU A 30 10.75 -8.93 -0.36
N ILE A 31 10.98 -8.58 -1.63
CA ILE A 31 10.05 -8.85 -2.71
C ILE A 31 10.43 -10.17 -3.37
N VAL A 32 9.45 -11.04 -3.51
CA VAL A 32 9.57 -12.32 -4.21
C VAL A 32 8.79 -12.30 -5.51
N LEU A 33 9.32 -12.99 -6.51
CA LEU A 33 8.66 -13.27 -7.78
C LEU A 33 8.11 -14.69 -7.72
N TRP A 34 6.84 -14.84 -8.10
CA TRP A 34 6.21 -16.14 -8.32
C TRP A 34 6.06 -16.39 -9.82
N GLU A 35 6.82 -17.37 -10.32
CA GLU A 35 6.68 -17.80 -11.70
C GLU A 35 5.40 -18.64 -11.86
N ALA A 36 4.45 -18.17 -12.66
CA ALA A 36 3.17 -18.87 -12.86
C ALA A 36 3.33 -20.25 -13.50
N THR A 37 4.43 -20.48 -14.22
CA THR A 37 4.71 -21.73 -14.95
C THR A 37 5.38 -22.80 -14.10
N HIS A 38 6.08 -22.42 -13.03
CA HIS A 38 6.71 -23.34 -12.09
C HIS A 38 6.62 -22.70 -10.69
N PRO A 39 5.91 -23.29 -9.71
CA PRO A 39 5.70 -22.69 -8.40
C PRO A 39 6.99 -22.69 -7.58
N LYS A 40 7.92 -21.81 -7.98
CA LYS A 40 9.17 -21.50 -7.33
C LYS A 40 9.11 -20.04 -6.92
N VAL A 41 9.33 -19.81 -5.64
CA VAL A 41 9.50 -18.47 -5.09
C VAL A 41 10.95 -18.08 -5.27
N VAL A 42 11.20 -16.95 -5.92
CA VAL A 42 12.55 -16.42 -6.11
C VAL A 42 12.60 -15.03 -5.50
N GLU A 43 13.60 -14.77 -4.66
CA GLU A 43 13.87 -13.42 -4.20
C GLU A 43 14.17 -12.53 -5.42
N PHE A 44 13.46 -11.42 -5.51
CA PHE A 44 13.49 -10.53 -6.65
C PHE A 44 14.18 -9.20 -6.32
N ALA A 45 13.89 -8.62 -5.15
CA ALA A 45 14.48 -7.37 -4.69
C ALA A 45 14.55 -7.33 -3.15
N PRO A 46 15.57 -6.66 -2.59
CA PRO A 46 15.66 -6.42 -1.15
C PRO A 46 14.53 -5.49 -0.67
N PRO A 47 14.28 -5.38 0.64
CA PRO A 47 13.34 -4.40 1.17
C PRO A 47 13.76 -2.95 0.84
N PRO A 48 12.81 -2.01 0.78
CA PRO A 48 13.14 -0.59 0.76
C PRO A 48 13.91 -0.19 2.04
N PRO A 49 14.61 0.96 2.04
CA PRO A 49 15.35 1.44 3.22
C PRO A 49 14.50 1.42 4.49
N ASP A 50 15.06 0.89 5.59
CA ASP A 50 14.32 0.79 6.86
C ASP A 50 14.01 2.19 7.43
N LEU A 51 12.72 2.49 7.54
CA LEU A 51 12.23 3.77 8.04
C LEU A 51 11.86 3.75 9.53
N ARG A 52 11.98 2.61 10.21
CA ARG A 52 11.59 2.45 11.63
C ARG A 52 12.38 3.35 12.58
N TYR A 53 13.59 3.77 12.19
CA TYR A 53 14.38 4.72 12.97
C TYR A 53 13.76 6.12 13.03
N PHE A 54 13.06 6.54 11.97
CA PHE A 54 12.51 7.89 11.85
C PHE A 54 11.09 8.01 12.41
N TYR A 55 10.37 6.89 12.51
CA TYR A 55 8.97 6.86 12.91
C TYR A 55 8.75 5.73 13.92
N PRO A 56 8.76 6.03 15.24
CA PRO A 56 8.45 5.02 16.25
C PRO A 56 6.98 4.59 16.08
N GLY A 57 6.74 3.36 15.67
CA GLY A 57 5.41 2.86 15.36
C GLY A 57 5.39 1.63 14.46
N ILE A 58 4.21 1.30 13.95
CA ILE A 58 3.99 0.20 13.00
C ILE A 58 4.07 0.77 11.58
N ILE A 59 4.69 0.01 10.68
CA ILE A 59 4.70 0.33 9.24
C ILE A 59 3.90 -0.75 8.52
N ILE A 60 2.82 -0.35 7.86
CA ILE A 60 2.03 -1.22 6.98
C ILE A 60 2.45 -0.93 5.55
N ASN A 61 2.71 -1.96 4.76
CA ASN A 61 3.22 -1.83 3.39
C ASN A 61 2.19 -2.32 2.38
N TYR A 62 2.03 -1.56 1.30
CA TYR A 62 1.09 -1.87 0.22
C TYR A 62 1.83 -1.87 -1.12
N LEU A 63 1.83 -2.99 -1.83
CA LEU A 63 2.31 -3.12 -3.20
C LEU A 63 1.28 -2.59 -4.18
N PHE A 64 1.71 -1.79 -5.15
CA PHE A 64 0.82 -1.22 -6.16
C PHE A 64 1.48 -0.95 -7.50
N ASP A 65 0.68 -0.92 -8.56
CA ASP A 65 1.09 -0.48 -9.89
C ASP A 65 0.83 1.02 -10.06
N LEU A 66 1.90 1.80 -10.19
CA LEU A 66 1.82 3.22 -10.54
C LEU A 66 2.16 3.43 -12.02
N GLY A 67 1.16 3.28 -12.89
CA GLY A 67 1.30 3.59 -14.31
C GLY A 67 2.37 2.74 -15.01
N GLY A 68 2.42 1.44 -14.71
CA GLY A 68 3.42 0.51 -15.21
C GLY A 68 4.71 0.47 -14.40
N ASN A 69 4.69 0.92 -13.14
CA ASN A 69 5.84 0.87 -12.23
C ASN A 69 5.43 0.16 -10.93
N LEU A 70 6.24 -0.79 -10.48
CA LEU A 70 5.99 -1.47 -9.21
C LEU A 70 6.44 -0.57 -8.06
N CYS A 71 5.52 -0.27 -7.15
CA CYS A 71 5.75 0.65 -6.04
C CYS A 71 5.31 0.02 -4.71
N ILE A 72 5.85 0.57 -3.61
CA ILE A 72 5.42 0.29 -2.24
C ILE A 72 5.01 1.60 -1.58
N ALA A 73 3.83 1.62 -0.94
CA ALA A 73 3.45 2.66 0.00
C ALA A 73 3.64 2.15 1.42
N CYS A 74 4.46 2.84 2.20
CA CYS A 74 4.70 2.61 3.62
C CYS A 74 3.80 3.54 4.43
N ARG A 75 2.73 3.01 5.05
CA ARG A 75 1.85 3.72 5.98
C ARG A 75 2.45 3.69 7.37
N HIS A 76 2.73 4.86 7.92
CA HIS A 76 3.23 5.01 9.28
C HIS A 76 2.07 5.19 10.24
N VAL A 77 2.05 4.33 11.25
CA VAL A 77 0.99 4.26 12.26
C VAL A 77 1.64 4.42 13.64
N ASP A 78 1.11 5.35 14.45
CA ASP A 78 1.60 5.58 15.81
C ASP A 78 1.17 4.47 16.79
N THR A 79 1.57 4.60 18.06
CA THR A 79 1.24 3.64 19.12
C THR A 79 -0.27 3.55 19.44
N TYR A 80 -1.08 4.48 18.94
CA TYR A 80 -2.54 4.49 19.08
C TYR A 80 -3.24 3.91 17.86
N TYR A 81 -2.49 3.26 16.95
CA TYR A 81 -3.01 2.71 15.69
C TYR A 81 -3.57 3.76 14.74
N VAL A 82 -3.04 4.99 14.81
CA VAL A 82 -3.51 6.11 14.00
C VAL A 82 -2.47 6.46 12.95
N THR A 83 -2.92 6.66 11.71
CA THR A 83 -2.05 7.09 10.61
C THR A 83 -1.47 8.47 10.90
N VAL A 84 -0.16 8.59 10.70
CA VAL A 84 0.60 9.83 10.84
C VAL A 84 1.26 10.27 9.53
N GLY A 85 1.41 9.37 8.55
CA GLY A 85 1.94 9.74 7.24
C GLY A 85 2.26 8.55 6.37
N PHE A 86 2.77 8.86 5.17
CA PHE A 86 3.13 7.87 4.17
C PHE A 86 4.50 8.18 3.57
N VAL A 87 5.22 7.13 3.20
CA VAL A 87 6.40 7.21 2.33
C VAL A 87 6.18 6.26 1.16
N ILE A 88 6.55 6.68 -0.05
CA ILE A 88 6.35 5.89 -1.25
C ILE A 88 7.70 5.61 -1.90
N PHE A 89 7.91 4.36 -2.29
CA PHE A 89 9.06 3.93 -3.04
C PHE A 89 8.64 3.33 -4.38
N LYS A 90 9.43 3.61 -5.41
CA LYS A 90 9.36 2.99 -6.72
C LYS A 90 10.53 2.03 -6.89
N LEU A 91 10.26 0.82 -7.37
CA LEU A 91 11.30 -0.17 -7.67
C LEU A 91 11.84 0.06 -9.09
N ASP A 92 13.15 0.20 -9.18
CA ASP A 92 13.86 0.01 -10.45
C ASP A 92 13.97 -1.50 -10.72
N MET A 93 13.30 -1.96 -11.76
CA MET A 93 13.22 -3.38 -12.09
C MET A 93 14.53 -3.96 -12.63
N ASP A 94 15.47 -3.12 -13.10
CA ASP A 94 16.75 -3.56 -13.64
C ASP A 94 17.81 -3.63 -12.54
N THR A 95 17.91 -2.57 -11.73
CA THR A 95 18.90 -2.46 -10.65
C THR A 95 18.43 -3.08 -9.33
N LYS A 96 17.14 -3.41 -9.20
CA LYS A 96 16.48 -3.87 -7.96
C LYS A 96 16.64 -2.88 -6.80
N SER A 97 16.79 -1.61 -7.12
CA SER A 97 16.95 -0.54 -6.14
C SER A 97 15.66 0.26 -5.94
N TRP A 98 15.50 0.83 -4.75
CA TRP A 98 14.32 1.61 -4.39
C TRP A 98 14.61 3.10 -4.44
N GLU A 99 13.78 3.84 -5.19
CA GLU A 99 13.78 5.29 -5.24
C GLU A 99 12.59 5.84 -4.45
N LYS A 100 12.85 6.74 -3.49
CA LYS A 100 11.76 7.45 -2.79
C LYS A 100 11.14 8.47 -3.74
N ILE A 101 9.83 8.37 -3.93
CA ILE A 101 9.05 9.32 -4.74
C ILE A 101 8.14 10.17 -3.86
N TYR A 102 7.82 11.37 -4.34
CA TYR A 102 7.01 12.36 -3.61
C TYR A 102 5.68 12.66 -4.31
N SER A 103 5.46 12.08 -5.48
CA SER A 103 4.25 12.32 -6.27
C SER A 103 3.75 11.06 -6.97
N LEU A 104 2.43 10.86 -6.92
CA LEU A 104 1.67 9.91 -7.73
C LEU A 104 1.30 10.49 -9.11
N GLY A 105 1.68 11.73 -9.40
CA GLY A 105 1.32 12.44 -10.62
C GLY A 105 -0.17 12.78 -10.69
N ASP A 106 -0.83 12.41 -11.78
CA ASP A 106 -2.25 12.60 -12.03
C ASP A 106 -3.14 11.49 -11.41
N ARG A 107 -2.53 10.58 -10.64
CA ARG A 107 -3.21 9.42 -10.04
C ARG A 107 -3.50 9.62 -8.56
N SER A 108 -4.47 8.86 -8.09
CA SER A 108 -4.82 8.72 -6.67
C SER A 108 -4.70 7.26 -6.27
N LEU A 109 -4.17 7.01 -5.07
CA LEU A 109 -3.99 5.68 -4.51
C LEU A 109 -5.09 5.41 -3.49
N PHE A 110 -5.75 4.26 -3.58
CA PHE A 110 -6.75 3.79 -2.62
C PHE A 110 -6.19 2.60 -1.87
N LEU A 111 -6.18 2.70 -0.54
CA LEU A 111 -5.64 1.70 0.40
C LEU A 111 -6.76 1.24 1.34
N GLY A 112 -7.12 -0.04 1.27
CA GLY A 112 -8.12 -0.66 2.13
C GLY A 112 -7.76 -2.10 2.50
N ASN A 113 -8.62 -2.76 3.29
CA ASN A 113 -8.38 -4.14 3.74
C ASN A 113 -8.18 -5.07 2.55
N CYS A 114 -6.99 -5.68 2.48
CA CYS A 114 -6.54 -6.59 1.43
C CYS A 114 -6.65 -6.04 0.00
N SER A 115 -6.66 -4.71 -0.18
CA SER A 115 -6.86 -4.13 -1.50
C SER A 115 -6.17 -2.79 -1.70
N THR A 116 -5.40 -2.75 -2.77
CA THR A 116 -4.60 -1.60 -3.16
C THR A 116 -4.81 -1.32 -4.64
N SER A 117 -5.19 -0.09 -4.99
CA SER A 117 -5.41 0.30 -6.39
C SER A 117 -5.04 1.75 -6.64
N ALA A 118 -4.28 2.00 -7.72
CA ALA A 118 -3.95 3.34 -8.18
C ALA A 118 -4.67 3.66 -9.49
N ILE A 119 -5.46 4.73 -9.49
CA ILE A 119 -6.32 5.09 -10.62
C ILE A 119 -6.05 6.52 -11.09
N ALA A 120 -6.38 6.81 -12.35
CA ALA A 120 -6.33 8.18 -12.87
C ALA A 120 -7.41 9.02 -12.18
N ALA A 121 -7.02 10.10 -11.50
CA ALA A 121 -7.95 10.92 -10.73
C ALA A 121 -9.00 11.59 -11.63
N ALA A 122 -8.63 11.93 -12.86
CA ALA A 122 -9.51 12.54 -13.85
C ALA A 122 -10.75 11.69 -14.20
N HIS A 123 -10.71 10.37 -13.97
CA HIS A 123 -11.87 9.50 -14.20
C HIS A 123 -12.94 9.62 -13.09
N TYR A 124 -12.61 10.24 -11.95
CA TYR A 124 -13.48 10.34 -10.79
C TYR A 124 -13.48 11.78 -10.27
N PRO A 125 -14.48 12.61 -10.62
CA PRO A 125 -14.51 14.04 -10.28
C PRO A 125 -14.41 14.38 -8.78
N GLY A 126 -14.70 13.42 -7.89
CA GLY A 126 -14.53 13.57 -6.44
C GLY A 126 -13.11 13.28 -5.93
N CYS A 127 -12.21 12.80 -6.77
CA CYS A 127 -10.85 12.43 -6.42
C CYS A 127 -9.86 13.54 -6.78
N LYS A 128 -8.97 13.84 -5.83
CA LYS A 128 -7.86 14.76 -6.03
C LYS A 128 -6.65 13.96 -6.53
N PRO A 129 -5.97 14.40 -7.61
CA PRO A 129 -4.72 13.78 -8.01
C PRO A 129 -3.68 13.92 -6.91
N ASN A 130 -2.66 13.07 -6.96
CA ASN A 130 -1.55 13.07 -6.02
C ASN A 130 -1.97 12.89 -4.54
N CYS A 131 -3.03 12.11 -4.30
CA CYS A 131 -3.57 11.86 -2.98
C CYS A 131 -3.68 10.36 -2.69
N ILE A 132 -3.48 9.99 -1.42
CA ILE A 132 -3.75 8.64 -0.90
C ILE A 132 -5.03 8.68 -0.09
N TYR A 133 -5.99 7.85 -0.46
CA TYR A 133 -7.25 7.62 0.22
C TYR A 133 -7.09 6.32 0.99
N PHE A 134 -7.20 6.37 2.32
CA PHE A 134 -7.00 5.18 3.15
C PHE A 134 -8.18 4.98 4.10
N SER A 135 -8.48 3.72 4.37
CA SER A 135 -9.39 3.31 5.44
C SER A 135 -8.69 2.42 6.45
N ASP A 136 -9.32 2.24 7.61
CA ASP A 136 -8.78 1.41 8.68
C ASP A 136 -8.51 -0.03 8.20
N ASP A 137 -7.41 -0.58 8.68
CA ASP A 137 -6.76 -1.81 8.21
C ASP A 137 -6.26 -2.66 9.38
N SER A 138 -6.80 -2.46 10.59
CA SER A 138 -6.43 -3.27 11.74
C SER A 138 -7.40 -4.45 11.95
N PRO A 139 -7.01 -5.70 11.63
CA PRO A 139 -7.77 -6.88 12.04
C PRO A 139 -7.81 -7.08 13.57
N LEU A 140 -7.01 -6.32 14.32
CA LEU A 140 -6.89 -6.40 15.78
C LEU A 140 -7.87 -5.49 16.52
N LEU A 141 -8.50 -4.54 15.81
CA LEU A 141 -9.39 -3.57 16.41
C LEU A 141 -10.84 -3.96 16.10
N GLY A 142 -11.56 -4.41 17.13
CA GLY A 142 -12.98 -4.74 17.02
C GLY A 142 -13.84 -3.56 16.54
N PRO A 143 -15.12 -3.80 16.21
CA PRO A 143 -16.03 -2.87 15.51
C PRO A 143 -16.38 -1.55 16.26
N THR A 144 -15.70 -1.24 17.36
CA THR A 144 -16.03 -0.14 18.28
C THR A 144 -14.95 0.94 18.37
N THR A 145 -13.86 0.86 17.61
CA THR A 145 -12.79 1.87 17.64
C THR A 145 -12.88 2.85 16.47
N ARG A 146 -12.37 4.06 16.67
CA ARG A 146 -12.45 5.18 15.74
C ARG A 146 -11.85 4.77 14.38
N LEU A 147 -12.68 4.79 13.34
CA LEU A 147 -12.26 4.51 11.97
C LEU A 147 -11.09 5.44 11.58
N ASP A 148 -9.88 4.90 11.42
CA ASP A 148 -8.72 5.64 10.91
C ASP A 148 -8.82 5.75 9.39
N VAL A 149 -9.62 6.72 8.96
CA VAL A 149 -9.96 6.97 7.56
C VAL A 149 -9.57 8.40 7.21
N GLY A 150 -8.96 8.58 6.04
CA GLY A 150 -8.52 9.91 5.66
C GLY A 150 -7.94 10.00 4.27
N ILE A 151 -7.49 11.22 3.97
CA ILE A 151 -6.85 11.58 2.72
C ILE A 151 -5.48 12.15 3.08
N TYR A 152 -4.44 11.63 2.44
CA TYR A 152 -3.10 12.17 2.51
C TYR A 152 -2.75 12.86 1.20
N ASP A 153 -2.52 14.17 1.26
CA ASP A 153 -2.05 14.97 0.14
C ASP A 153 -0.52 14.87 0.06
N CYS A 154 0.00 14.18 -0.96
CA CYS A 154 1.43 13.96 -1.14
C CYS A 154 2.19 15.24 -1.49
N GLN A 155 1.54 16.23 -2.10
CA GLN A 155 2.18 17.50 -2.46
C GLN A 155 2.43 18.37 -1.23
N ASN A 156 1.43 18.46 -0.35
CA ASN A 156 1.48 19.31 0.83
C ASN A 156 1.91 18.57 2.10
N LEU A 157 2.15 17.25 2.00
CA LEU A 157 2.44 16.35 3.11
C LEU A 157 1.39 16.46 4.23
N LYS A 158 0.13 16.65 3.85
CA LYS A 158 -0.96 16.97 4.76
C LYS A 158 -1.90 15.78 4.90
N LEU A 159 -2.15 15.40 6.15
CA LEU A 159 -3.11 14.36 6.50
C LEU A 159 -4.45 14.99 6.94
N GLU A 160 -5.51 14.67 6.20
CA GLU A 160 -6.89 15.08 6.51
C GLU A 160 -7.69 13.86 6.98
N LYS A 161 -7.99 13.82 8.29
CA LYS A 161 -8.77 12.75 8.89
C LYS A 161 -10.26 13.03 8.76
N GLN A 162 -11.00 12.02 8.32
CA GLN A 162 -12.46 12.10 8.22
C GLN A 162 -13.07 11.81 9.59
N ARG A 163 -14.10 12.56 10.00
CA ARG A 163 -14.93 12.16 11.13
C ARG A 163 -15.84 11.00 10.70
N GLY A 164 -16.21 10.14 11.64
CA GLY A 164 -16.93 8.89 11.35
C GLY A 164 -18.29 9.05 10.66
N ASP A 165 -18.87 10.24 10.68
CA ASP A 165 -20.09 10.64 9.97
C ASP A 165 -19.85 11.03 8.49
N GLU A 166 -18.67 11.54 8.14
CA GLU A 166 -18.30 11.90 6.75
C GLU A 166 -17.55 10.76 6.03
N ALA A 167 -16.97 9.83 6.79
CA ALA A 167 -16.18 8.70 6.30
C ALA A 167 -16.95 7.83 5.29
N TRP A 168 -18.28 7.77 5.35
CA TRP A 168 -19.12 7.02 4.40
C TRP A 168 -18.87 7.39 2.94
N THR A 169 -18.59 8.66 2.66
CA THR A 169 -18.30 9.11 1.28
C THR A 169 -16.98 8.52 0.79
N LEU A 170 -15.97 8.45 1.65
CA LEU A 170 -14.70 7.81 1.34
C LEU A 170 -14.85 6.29 1.21
N PHE A 171 -15.61 5.66 2.12
CA PHE A 171 -15.90 4.23 2.06
C PHE A 171 -16.63 3.83 0.78
N VAL A 172 -17.63 4.60 0.34
CA VAL A 172 -18.31 4.33 -0.94
C VAL A 172 -17.35 4.49 -2.11
N ILE A 173 -16.48 5.51 -2.11
CA ILE A 173 -15.49 5.69 -3.17
C ILE A 173 -14.49 4.52 -3.18
N VAL A 174 -13.97 4.12 -2.02
CA VAL A 174 -13.01 3.00 -1.89
C VAL A 174 -13.66 1.67 -2.30
N ILE A 175 -14.89 1.37 -1.86
CA ILE A 175 -15.61 0.11 -2.20
C ILE A 175 -16.09 0.07 -3.66
N VAL A 176 -16.37 1.21 -4.28
CA VAL A 176 -16.82 1.24 -5.70
C VAL A 176 -15.64 1.16 -6.66
N ILE A 177 -14.45 1.62 -6.24
CA ILE A 177 -13.26 1.68 -7.08
C ILE A 177 -12.39 0.42 -6.97
N ILE A 178 -12.45 -0.26 -5.83
CA ILE A 178 -11.76 -1.52 -5.55
C ILE A 178 -12.72 -2.69 -5.78
#